data_AF-A0A933FP28-F1
#
_entry.id   AF-A0A933FP28-F1
#
_cell.length_a   1.000
_cell.length_b   1.000
_cell.length_c   1.000
_cell.angle_alpha   90.00
_cell.angle_beta   90.00
_cell.angle_gamma   90.00
#
_symmetry.space_group_name_H-M   'P 1'
#
loop_
_entity.id
_entity.type
_entity.pdbx_description
1 polymer ?
#
loop_
_entity_poly.entity_id
_entity_poly.type
_entity_poly.pdbx_seq_one_letter_code
_entity_poly.pdbx_strand_id
1 'polypeptide(L)' 'MRDDQNDNRIDTTLGDIIEAVSEVAFEYSENANEAYTLARLVLNEILKNAYSTNELYMDFPGSKYLH' A
#
# COMPACT_ATOMS: atom_id res chain seq x y z
N MET A 1 -11.07 29.30 -9.00
CA MET A 1 -10.23 28.26 -9.62
C MET A 1 -10.16 27.14 -8.60
N ARG A 2 -10.76 25.98 -8.88
CA ARG A 2 -10.63 24.80 -8.03
C ARG A 2 -9.29 24.16 -8.42
N ASP A 3 -8.41 24.00 -7.44
CA ASP A 3 -7.28 23.08 -7.57
C ASP A 3 -7.88 21.68 -7.71
N ASP A 4 -8.01 21.22 -8.95
CA ASP A 4 -8.21 19.82 -9.26
C ASP A 4 -6.90 19.12 -8.90
N GLN A 5 -6.75 18.79 -7.61
CA GLN A 5 -5.72 17.86 -7.18
C GLN A 5 -6.00 16.56 -7.92
N ASN A 6 -5.16 16.30 -8.91
CA ASN A 6 -5.15 15.10 -9.71
C ASN A 6 -5.17 13.88 -8.76
N ASP A 7 -6.35 13.31 -8.58
CA ASP A 7 -6.58 12.13 -7.77
C ASP A 7 -6.00 10.93 -8.53
N ASN A 8 -4.66 10.86 -8.59
CA ASN A 8 -3.86 9.75 -9.12
C ASN A 8 -3.97 8.52 -8.21
N ARG A 9 -5.13 8.29 -7.62
CA ARG A 9 -5.43 7.04 -6.92
C ARG A 9 -5.50 5.96 -7.98
N ILE A 10 -4.49 5.12 -7.98
CA ILE A 10 -4.49 3.90 -8.77
C ILE A 10 -5.65 3.06 -8.23
N ASP A 11 -6.59 2.71 -9.11
CA ASP A 11 -7.76 1.87 -8.79
C ASP A 11 -7.31 0.40 -8.67
N THR A 12 -6.36 0.18 -7.77
CA THR A 12 -5.74 -1.12 -7.50
C THR A 12 -6.29 -1.62 -6.19
N THR A 13 -6.92 -2.78 -6.24
CA THR A 13 -7.43 -3.45 -5.06
C THR A 13 -6.31 -4.21 -4.34
N LEU A 14 -6.53 -4.55 -3.07
CA LEU A 14 -5.62 -5.45 -2.36
C LEU A 14 -5.51 -6.82 -3.07
N GLY A 15 -6.59 -7.27 -3.73
CA GLY A 15 -6.59 -8.50 -4.51
C GLY A 15 -5.60 -8.46 -5.67
N ASP A 16 -5.59 -7.36 -6.42
CA ASP A 16 -4.68 -7.17 -7.57
C ASP A 16 -3.21 -7.16 -7.13
N ILE A 17 -2.93 -6.57 -5.95
CA ILE A 17 -1.58 -6.59 -5.37
C ILE A 17 -1.17 -8.01 -4.97
N ILE A 18 -2.08 -8.76 -4.34
CA ILE A 18 -1.81 -10.15 -3.95
C ILE A 18 -1.57 -11.01 -5.18
N GLU A 19 -2.37 -10.85 -6.23
CA GLU A 19 -2.23 -11.58 -7.48
C GLU A 19 -0.87 -11.30 -8.14
N ALA A 20 -0.53 -10.03 -8.35
CA ALA A 20 0.73 -9.64 -8.98
C ALA A 20 1.95 -10.12 -8.18
N VAL A 21 1.94 -9.96 -6.85
CA VAL A 21 3.05 -10.42 -5.99
C VAL A 21 3.15 -11.94 -5.99
N SER A 22 2.01 -12.64 -6.00
CA SER A 22 1.99 -14.10 -6.04
C SER A 22 2.50 -14.61 -7.38
N GLU A 23 2.06 -14.05 -8.50
CA GLU A 23 2.51 -14.43 -9.85
C GLU A 23 4.03 -14.36 -9.97
N VAL A 24 4.62 -13.22 -9.60
CA VAL A 24 6.07 -13.04 -9.59
C VAL A 24 6.74 -14.02 -8.63
N ALA A 25 6.23 -14.18 -7.41
CA ALA A 25 6.84 -15.11 -6.46
C ALA A 25 6.83 -16.56 -6.95
N PHE A 26 5.77 -17.00 -7.63
CA PHE A 26 5.70 -18.34 -8.21
C PHE A 26 6.57 -18.50 -9.47
N GLU A 27 6.77 -17.45 -10.26
CA GLU A 27 7.68 -17.47 -11.42
C GLU A 27 9.14 -17.66 -11.01
N TYR A 28 9.55 -17.09 -9.86
CA TYR A 28 10.94 -17.09 -9.39
C TYR A 28 11.25 -18.11 -8.30
N SER A 29 10.32 -19.00 -7.93
CA SER A 29 10.53 -20.01 -6.89
C SER A 29 10.56 -21.43 -7.44
N GLU A 30 11.35 -22.31 -6.83
CA GLU A 30 11.41 -23.72 -7.22
C GLU A 30 10.22 -24.53 -6.69
N ASN A 31 9.55 -24.04 -5.64
CA ASN A 31 8.41 -24.69 -5.03
C ASN A 31 7.43 -23.69 -4.41
N ALA A 32 6.20 -24.17 -4.17
CA ALA A 32 5.13 -23.34 -3.63
C ALA A 32 5.44 -22.76 -2.24
N ASN A 33 6.20 -23.47 -1.39
CA ASN A 33 6.51 -22.99 -0.04
C ASN A 33 7.45 -21.78 -0.07
N GLU A 34 8.44 -21.81 -0.95
CA GLU A 34 9.32 -20.68 -1.24
C GLU A 34 8.52 -19.50 -1.84
N ALA A 35 7.65 -19.76 -2.81
CA ALA A 35 6.80 -18.72 -3.42
C ALA A 35 5.92 -18.03 -2.37
N TYR A 36 5.23 -18.80 -1.51
CA TYR A 36 4.42 -18.23 -0.44
C TYR A 36 5.26 -17.42 0.56
N THR A 37 6.48 -17.88 0.86
CA THR A 37 7.39 -17.16 1.75
C THR A 37 7.80 -15.82 1.15
N LEU A 38 8.19 -15.80 -0.13
CA LEU A 38 8.56 -14.59 -0.85
C LEU A 38 7.38 -13.61 -0.98
N ALA A 39 6.22 -14.10 -1.41
CA ALA A 39 5.01 -13.29 -1.53
C ALA A 39 4.62 -12.65 -0.18
N ARG A 40 4.71 -13.42 0.91
CA ARG A 40 4.45 -12.91 2.27
C ARG A 40 5.43 -11.82 2.68
N LEU A 41 6.72 -11.98 2.40
CA LEU A 41 7.74 -10.98 2.75
C LEU A 41 7.47 -9.65 2.03
N VAL A 42 7.20 -9.71 0.72
CA VAL A 42 6.91 -8.53 -0.10
C VAL A 42 5.62 -7.84 0.35
N LEU A 43 4.53 -8.60 0.55
CA LEU A 43 3.27 -8.04 1.01
C LEU A 43 3.40 -7.36 2.38
N ASN A 44 4.17 -7.96 3.30
CA ASN A 44 4.41 -7.37 4.62
C ASN A 44 5.15 -6.03 4.52
N GLU A 45 6.14 -5.94 3.63
CA GLU A 45 6.89 -4.70 3.40
C GLU A 45 6.01 -3.60 2.76
N ILE A 46 5.21 -3.97 1.75
CA ILE A 46 4.24 -3.05 1.12
C ILE A 46 3.28 -2.48 2.16
N LEU A 47 2.68 -3.35 2.99
CA LEU A 47 1.73 -2.93 4.01
C LEU A 47 2.37 -2.05 5.08
N LYS A 48 3.57 -2.40 5.57
CA LYS A 48 4.30 -1.55 6.52
C LYS A 48 4.55 -0.16 5.97
N ASN A 49 5.02 -0.06 4.72
CA ASN A 49 5.29 1.21 4.08
C ASN A 49 4.02 2.04 3.87
N ALA A 50 2.89 1.40 3.54
CA ALA A 50 1.59 2.05 3.46
C ALA A 50 1.11 2.59 4.81
N TYR A 51 1.36 1.88 5.91
CA TYR A 51 1.02 2.35 7.27
C TYR A 51 1.90 3.53 7.70
N SER A 52 3.20 3.52 7.39
CA SER A 52 4.11 4.63 7.71
C SER A 52 3.82 5.91 6.93
N THR A 53 3.08 5.84 5.81
CA THR A 53 2.69 7.04 5.05
C THR A 53 1.52 7.80 5.68
N ASN A 54 0.81 7.24 6.67
CA ASN A 54 -0.30 7.91 7.36
C ASN A 54 0.13 8.92 8.44
N GLU A 55 1.42 9.07 8.73
CA GLU A 55 1.88 10.05 9.73
C GLU A 55 2.07 11.47 9.17
N LEU A 56 1.87 11.71 7.86
CA LEU A 56 2.19 13.00 7.23
C LEU A 56 1.01 13.89 6.82
N TYR A 57 -0.24 13.53 7.15
CA TYR A 57 -1.40 14.40 6.90
C TYR A 57 -2.42 14.35 8.05
N MET A 58 -2.05 14.90 9.20
CA MET A 58 -3.02 15.35 10.21
C MET A 58 -2.75 16.81 10.55
N ASP A 59 -3.01 17.70 9.59
CA ASP A 59 -3.20 19.11 9.91
C ASP A 59 -4.64 19.25 10.44
N PHE A 60 -4.82 19.06 11.76
CA PHE A 60 -6.11 19.29 12.41
C PHE A 60 -6.36 20.80 12.47
N PRO A 61 -7.34 21.36 11.72
CA PRO A 61 -7.71 22.77 11.85
C PRO A 61 -8.56 23.04 13.10
N GLY A 62 -8.44 22.19 14.13
CA GLY A 62 -9.27 22.21 15.34
C GLY A 62 -8.79 23.19 16.42
N SER A 63 -7.60 23.77 16.30
CA SER A 63 -7.08 24.73 17.29
C SER A 63 -7.69 26.12 17.19
N LYS A 64 -8.54 26.39 16.17
CA LYS A 64 -9.19 27.70 15.99
C LYS A 64 -10.42 27.93 16.90
N TYR A 65 -10.85 26.92 17.66
CA TYR A 65 -12.08 27.00 18.48
C TYR A 65 -11.86 26.72 19.97
N LEU A 66 -10.60 26.63 20.42
CA LEU A 66 -10.27 26.64 21.84
C LEU A 66 -9.96 28.09 22.25
N HIS A 67 -11.03 28.85 22.52
CA HIS A 67 -11.02 30.08 23.32
C HIS A 67 -11.46 29.76 24.74
#